data_AF-A0A848WZK4-F1
#
_entry.id   AF-A0A848WZK4-F1
#
_cell.length_a   1.000
_cell.length_b   1.000
_cell.length_c   1.000
_cell.angle_alpha   90.00
_cell.angle_beta   90.00
_cell.angle_gamma   90.00
#
_symmetry.space_group_name_H-M   'P 1'
#
loop_
_entity.id
_entity.type
_entity.pdbx_description
1 polymer ?
#
loop_
_entity_poly.entity_id
_entity_poly.type
_entity_poly.pdbx_seq_one_letter_code
_entity_poly.pdbx_strand_id
1 'polypeptide(L)'
;MIPSPGWFGAGDGAWGCLMSHMRVAQDAIQDSVANYLVLEDDVVFHPQAKLFLENFLRELPDDWDQLYLGGQFLIHPPEPLSDWVLKAKNVHRTHAYGLNSGCIPTFLNHILQLPEFMLPVRDEFGLPKLVPRDWHLDHQLGRAHEKEAWKTYCPSWWLAGQRAGPSRVSDRETGELWWNWVSEERRSRMPFFFLKSDAGDLAQKAKEVLHFGNSLRKGTLTDEGLDSSLDDTGLERWLNLIAREAIEQWKLPGFQLPETEENLLSRIQEAWSAGVREFDATIDCPPREYPYSQFQSLWEMDTSN
;
A
#
# COMPACT_ATOMS: atom_id res chain seq x y z
N MET A 1 10.48 -6.24 26.29
CA MET A 1 10.00 -7.04 25.13
C MET A 1 10.34 -8.49 25.43
N ILE A 2 9.41 -9.43 25.19
CA ILE A 2 9.71 -10.86 25.32
C ILE A 2 10.57 -11.24 24.10
N PRO A 3 11.77 -11.82 24.28
CA PRO A 3 12.61 -12.20 23.16
C PRO A 3 11.92 -13.27 22.32
N SER A 4 12.15 -13.25 21.01
CA SER A 4 11.62 -14.27 20.12
C SER A 4 12.28 -15.62 20.39
N PRO A 5 11.57 -16.75 20.25
CA PRO A 5 12.18 -18.06 20.24
C PRO A 5 13.25 -18.17 19.14
N GLY A 6 14.28 -18.98 19.34
CA GLY A 6 15.40 -19.09 18.39
C GLY A 6 15.04 -19.61 16.99
N TRP A 7 13.84 -20.17 16.81
CA TRP A 7 13.31 -20.59 15.51
C TRP A 7 12.56 -19.45 14.77
N PHE A 8 12.21 -18.36 15.45
CA PHE A 8 11.48 -17.24 14.87
C PHE A 8 12.48 -16.21 14.32
N GLY A 9 12.64 -16.20 13.00
CA GLY A 9 13.68 -15.43 12.31
C GLY A 9 13.40 -13.94 12.15
N ALA A 10 12.15 -13.50 12.29
CA ALA A 10 11.73 -12.13 11.92
C ALA A 10 12.05 -11.07 12.98
N GLY A 11 12.64 -11.51 14.11
CA GLY A 11 13.12 -10.64 15.18
C GLY A 11 12.09 -10.34 16.27
N ASP A 12 12.57 -9.74 17.36
CA ASP A 12 11.78 -9.53 18.58
C ASP A 12 10.57 -8.60 18.37
N GLY A 13 10.68 -7.63 17.47
CA GLY A 13 9.58 -6.71 17.15
C GLY A 13 8.40 -7.42 16.47
N ALA A 14 8.69 -8.21 15.45
CA ALA A 14 7.72 -9.05 14.75
C ALA A 14 7.07 -10.08 15.68
N TRP A 15 7.87 -10.65 16.60
CA TRP A 15 7.38 -11.56 17.64
C TRP A 15 6.43 -10.85 18.60
N GLY A 16 6.78 -9.65 19.06
CA GLY A 16 5.92 -8.83 19.92
C GLY A 16 4.59 -8.47 19.25
N CYS A 17 4.62 -8.13 17.96
CA CYS A 17 3.42 -7.90 17.14
C CYS A 17 2.54 -9.16 17.12
N LEU A 18 3.08 -10.31 16.70
CA LEU A 18 2.36 -11.60 16.69
C LEU A 18 1.70 -11.92 18.03
N MET A 19 2.45 -11.82 19.12
CA MET A 19 1.96 -12.11 20.47
C MET A 19 0.82 -11.16 20.90
N SER A 20 0.88 -9.90 20.46
CA SER A 20 -0.16 -8.91 20.75
C SER A 20 -1.48 -9.25 20.05
N HIS A 21 -1.42 -9.60 18.75
CA HIS A 21 -2.62 -10.02 18.00
C HIS A 21 -3.21 -11.33 18.53
N MET A 22 -2.36 -12.31 18.87
CA MET A 22 -2.80 -13.55 19.51
C MET A 22 -3.51 -13.27 20.84
N ARG A 23 -2.96 -12.36 21.65
CA ARG A 23 -3.55 -12.03 22.96
C ARG A 23 -4.92 -11.38 22.82
N VAL A 24 -5.08 -10.43 21.91
CA VAL A 24 -6.37 -9.79 21.64
C VAL A 24 -7.41 -10.81 21.19
N ALA A 25 -7.05 -11.76 20.31
CA ALA A 25 -7.96 -12.81 19.88
C ALA A 25 -8.36 -13.77 21.03
N GLN A 26 -7.43 -14.08 21.93
CA GLN A 26 -7.70 -14.89 23.13
C GLN A 26 -8.65 -14.18 24.10
N ASP A 27 -8.37 -12.90 24.39
CA ASP A 27 -9.22 -12.08 25.25
C ASP A 27 -10.63 -11.95 24.65
N ALA A 28 -10.75 -11.75 23.33
CA ALA A 28 -12.03 -11.70 22.62
C ALA A 28 -12.86 -12.99 22.76
N ILE A 29 -12.21 -14.17 22.67
CA ILE A 29 -12.87 -15.47 22.92
C ILE A 29 -13.32 -15.56 24.38
N GLN A 30 -12.43 -15.22 25.31
CA GLN A 30 -12.71 -15.30 26.75
C GLN A 30 -13.89 -14.40 27.16
N ASP A 31 -13.92 -13.18 26.63
CA ASP A 31 -14.94 -12.18 26.92
C ASP A 31 -16.20 -12.33 26.06
N SER A 32 -16.23 -13.30 25.14
CA SER A 32 -17.35 -13.56 24.22
C SER A 32 -17.79 -12.33 23.44
N VAL A 33 -16.83 -11.52 22.99
CA VAL A 33 -17.15 -10.31 22.20
C VAL A 33 -17.68 -10.71 20.83
N ALA A 34 -18.71 -10.01 20.37
CA ALA A 34 -19.30 -10.27 19.06
C ALA A 34 -18.30 -10.00 17.93
N ASN A 35 -17.56 -8.89 18.02
CA ASN A 35 -16.56 -8.47 17.05
C ASN A 35 -15.47 -7.67 17.79
N TYR A 36 -14.28 -7.56 17.20
CA TYR A 36 -13.28 -6.58 17.65
C TYR A 36 -12.56 -5.92 16.48
N LEU A 37 -12.00 -4.73 16.73
CA LEU A 37 -11.16 -3.98 15.82
C LEU A 37 -9.79 -3.80 16.44
N VAL A 38 -8.74 -4.07 15.67
CA VAL A 38 -7.34 -3.79 16.03
C VAL A 38 -6.90 -2.55 15.28
N LEU A 39 -6.25 -1.65 16.01
CA LEU A 39 -5.57 -0.46 15.50
C LEU A 39 -4.20 -0.39 16.17
N GLU A 40 -3.13 -0.40 15.37
CA GLU A 40 -1.77 -0.13 15.86
C GLU A 40 -1.60 1.36 16.22
N ASP A 41 -0.56 1.70 17.00
CA ASP A 41 -0.36 3.04 17.57
C ASP A 41 0.07 4.10 16.53
N ASP A 42 0.51 3.64 15.36
CA ASP A 42 0.92 4.45 14.22
C ASP A 42 -0.15 4.53 13.12
N VAL A 43 -1.37 4.08 13.37
CA VAL A 43 -2.48 4.30 12.43
C VAL A 43 -2.76 5.79 12.25
N VAL A 44 -2.95 6.19 10.98
CA VAL A 44 -3.50 7.50 10.59
C VAL A 44 -4.74 7.29 9.75
N PHE A 45 -5.75 8.16 9.93
CA PHE A 45 -7.02 8.03 9.22
C PHE A 45 -7.12 9.02 8.08
N HIS A 46 -7.74 8.54 7.00
CA HIS A 46 -8.11 9.39 5.88
C HIS A 46 -9.02 10.53 6.38
N PRO A 47 -8.90 11.79 5.89
CA PRO A 47 -9.74 12.89 6.34
C PRO A 47 -11.25 12.62 6.22
N GLN A 48 -11.63 11.80 5.23
CA GLN A 48 -13.00 11.33 5.04
C GLN A 48 -13.24 9.88 5.49
N ALA A 49 -12.40 9.34 6.38
CA ALA A 49 -12.52 7.95 6.85
C ALA A 49 -13.93 7.64 7.35
N LYS A 50 -14.61 8.59 8.00
CA LYS A 50 -16.01 8.42 8.42
C LYS A 50 -16.95 8.15 7.25
N LEU A 51 -16.91 8.96 6.19
CA LEU A 51 -17.75 8.80 5.01
C LEU A 51 -17.47 7.45 4.33
N PHE A 52 -16.19 7.12 4.17
CA PHE A 52 -15.77 5.87 3.54
C PHE A 52 -16.21 4.66 4.36
N LEU A 53 -16.12 4.75 5.70
CA LEU A 53 -16.58 3.70 6.61
C LEU A 53 -18.09 3.51 6.53
N GLU A 54 -18.86 4.60 6.52
CA GLU A 54 -20.32 4.53 6.43
C GLU A 54 -20.79 3.90 5.12
N ASN A 55 -20.13 4.20 4.00
CA ASN A 55 -20.45 3.58 2.71
C ASN A 55 -19.98 2.12 2.65
N PHE A 56 -18.76 1.83 3.12
CA PHE A 56 -18.24 0.47 3.20
C PHE A 56 -19.14 -0.44 4.04
N LEU A 57 -19.49 -0.03 5.26
CA LEU A 57 -20.34 -0.82 6.15
C LEU A 57 -21.76 -1.00 5.63
N ARG A 58 -22.28 -0.06 4.83
CA ARG A 58 -23.61 -0.18 4.19
C ARG A 58 -23.64 -1.28 3.12
N GLU A 59 -22.51 -1.49 2.44
CA GLU A 59 -22.39 -2.46 1.34
C GLU A 59 -21.67 -3.75 1.76
N LEU A 60 -21.13 -3.79 2.98
CA LEU A 60 -20.43 -4.95 3.53
C LEU A 60 -21.40 -6.15 3.61
N PRO A 61 -21.05 -7.31 3.03
CA PRO A 61 -21.85 -8.52 3.17
C PRO A 61 -22.03 -8.93 4.63
N ASP A 62 -23.24 -9.37 5.01
CA ASP A 62 -23.57 -9.80 6.38
C ASP A 62 -22.73 -11.00 6.87
N ASP A 63 -22.19 -11.78 5.94
CA ASP A 63 -21.40 -12.99 6.19
C ASP A 63 -19.89 -12.74 6.28
N TRP A 64 -19.48 -11.51 6.60
CA TRP A 64 -18.08 -11.15 6.77
C TRP A 64 -17.43 -11.84 7.98
N ASP A 65 -16.21 -12.35 7.78
CA ASP A 65 -15.40 -12.97 8.83
C ASP A 65 -14.29 -12.04 9.31
N GLN A 66 -13.58 -11.41 8.36
CA GLN A 66 -12.53 -10.44 8.60
C GLN A 66 -12.74 -9.22 7.70
N LEU A 67 -12.43 -8.03 8.24
CA LEU A 67 -12.31 -6.81 7.46
C LEU A 67 -10.94 -6.17 7.65
N TYR A 68 -10.40 -5.54 6.62
CA TYR A 68 -9.26 -4.63 6.73
C TYR A 68 -9.74 -3.20 6.51
N LEU A 69 -9.32 -2.26 7.34
CA LEU A 69 -9.51 -0.82 7.11
C LEU A 69 -8.25 -0.17 6.54
N GLY A 70 -7.11 -0.84 6.69
CA GLY A 70 -5.83 -0.50 6.11
C GLY A 70 -4.97 -1.75 5.96
N GLY A 71 -4.19 -1.82 4.88
CA GLY A 71 -3.32 -2.96 4.60
C GLY A 71 -2.56 -2.75 3.29
N GLN A 72 -1.90 -3.79 2.80
CA GLN A 72 -1.18 -3.80 1.53
C GLN A 72 -1.49 -5.07 0.76
N PHE A 73 -1.87 -4.94 -0.51
CA PHE A 73 -1.97 -6.11 -1.40
C PHE A 73 -0.60 -6.43 -2.00
N LEU A 74 -0.15 -7.69 -1.94
CA LEU A 74 1.16 -8.09 -2.50
C LEU A 74 1.04 -8.95 -3.75
N ILE A 75 0.33 -10.07 -3.68
CA ILE A 75 0.38 -11.11 -4.71
C ILE A 75 -0.83 -11.06 -5.64
N HIS A 76 -2.03 -10.94 -5.06
CA HIS A 76 -3.27 -11.02 -5.82
C HIS A 76 -4.04 -9.70 -5.76
N PRO A 77 -4.57 -9.23 -6.90
CA PRO A 77 -5.50 -8.11 -6.89
C PRO A 77 -6.75 -8.48 -6.07
N PRO A 78 -7.34 -7.52 -5.36
CA PRO A 78 -8.67 -7.69 -4.80
C PRO A 78 -9.73 -7.86 -5.89
N GLU A 79 -10.83 -8.53 -5.55
CA GLU A 79 -11.99 -8.66 -6.44
C GLU A 79 -13.06 -7.62 -6.06
N PRO A 80 -13.49 -6.74 -6.98
CA PRO A 80 -14.57 -5.80 -6.70
C PRO A 80 -15.90 -6.52 -6.50
N LEU A 81 -16.60 -6.22 -5.41
CA LEU A 81 -17.98 -6.65 -5.18
C LEU A 81 -18.97 -5.50 -5.37
N SER A 82 -18.56 -4.29 -5.02
CA SER A 82 -19.31 -3.06 -5.22
C SER A 82 -18.35 -1.88 -5.38
N ASP A 83 -18.89 -0.66 -5.42
CA ASP A 83 -18.08 0.57 -5.45
C ASP A 83 -17.28 0.79 -4.15
N TRP A 84 -17.78 0.25 -3.03
CA TRP A 84 -17.18 0.45 -1.71
C TRP A 84 -16.55 -0.80 -1.10
N VAL A 85 -16.86 -1.99 -1.62
CA VAL A 85 -16.40 -3.27 -1.06
C VAL A 85 -15.59 -4.06 -2.08
N LEU A 86 -14.43 -4.50 -1.61
CA LEU A 86 -13.54 -5.43 -2.28
C LEU A 86 -13.45 -6.73 -1.47
N LYS A 87 -13.52 -7.89 -2.14
CA LYS A 87 -13.11 -9.17 -1.58
C LYS A 87 -11.59 -9.26 -1.63
N ALA A 88 -10.96 -9.37 -0.47
CA ALA A 88 -9.52 -9.46 -0.32
C ALA A 88 -9.03 -10.89 -0.54
N LYS A 89 -7.98 -11.05 -1.35
CA LYS A 89 -7.33 -12.36 -1.61
C LYS A 89 -5.91 -12.46 -1.05
N ASN A 90 -5.26 -11.33 -0.75
CA ASN A 90 -3.90 -11.33 -0.22
C ASN A 90 -3.55 -9.97 0.41
N VAL A 91 -4.14 -9.66 1.57
CA VAL A 91 -3.79 -8.45 2.33
C VAL A 91 -2.70 -8.78 3.35
N HIS A 92 -1.69 -7.90 3.39
CA HIS A 92 -0.59 -7.87 4.34
C HIS A 92 -0.65 -6.57 5.15
N ARG A 93 0.20 -6.45 6.18
CA ARG A 93 0.13 -5.47 7.27
C ARG A 93 -1.12 -5.60 8.12
N THR A 94 -0.94 -5.53 9.43
CA THR A 94 -2.00 -5.75 10.43
C THR A 94 -2.39 -4.50 11.20
N HIS A 95 -1.99 -3.32 10.71
CA HIS A 95 -2.17 -2.05 11.42
C HIS A 95 -3.63 -1.68 11.66
N ALA A 96 -4.56 -2.10 10.79
CA ALA A 96 -5.99 -1.83 10.96
C ALA A 96 -6.90 -2.92 10.37
N TYR A 97 -7.37 -3.86 11.20
CA TYR A 97 -8.31 -4.91 10.78
C TYR A 97 -9.30 -5.26 11.89
N GLY A 98 -10.43 -5.86 11.54
CA GLY A 98 -11.43 -6.36 12.47
C GLY A 98 -11.81 -7.80 12.20
N LEU A 99 -12.26 -8.50 13.24
CA LEU A 99 -12.77 -9.88 13.15
C LEU A 99 -14.18 -9.99 13.70
N ASN A 100 -14.96 -10.84 13.06
CA ASN A 100 -16.24 -11.32 13.54
C ASN A 100 -16.04 -12.53 14.45
N SER A 101 -16.83 -12.65 15.52
CA SER A 101 -16.82 -13.77 16.49
C SER A 101 -16.78 -15.14 15.85
N GLY A 102 -17.51 -15.35 14.74
CA GLY A 102 -17.53 -16.63 14.02
C GLY A 102 -16.14 -17.06 13.50
N CYS A 103 -15.28 -16.09 13.19
CA CYS A 103 -13.95 -16.33 12.62
C CYS A 103 -12.84 -16.41 13.68
N ILE A 104 -13.01 -15.78 14.86
CA ILE A 104 -11.93 -15.64 15.86
C ILE A 104 -11.27 -16.98 16.21
N PRO A 105 -11.99 -18.10 16.44
CA PRO A 105 -11.35 -19.39 16.72
C PRO A 105 -10.52 -19.91 15.54
N THR A 106 -11.01 -19.76 14.31
CA THR A 106 -10.31 -20.17 13.08
C THR A 106 -9.05 -19.33 12.86
N PHE A 107 -9.16 -18.01 13.03
CA PHE A 107 -8.06 -17.06 12.96
C PHE A 107 -6.97 -17.40 13.99
N LEU A 108 -7.36 -17.57 15.26
CA LEU A 108 -6.43 -17.88 16.32
C LEU A 108 -5.75 -19.25 16.09
N ASN A 109 -6.52 -20.25 15.64
CA ASN A 109 -5.95 -21.55 15.29
C ASN A 109 -4.97 -21.45 14.11
N HIS A 110 -5.28 -20.67 13.08
CA HIS A 110 -4.38 -20.45 11.94
C HIS A 110 -3.04 -19.85 12.38
N ILE A 111 -3.09 -18.82 13.22
CA ILE A 111 -1.89 -18.17 13.76
C ILE A 111 -1.12 -19.10 14.70
N LEU A 112 -1.82 -19.84 15.58
CA LEU A 112 -1.21 -20.75 16.57
C LEU A 112 -0.56 -21.96 15.94
N GLN A 113 -1.19 -22.54 14.91
CA GLN A 113 -0.67 -23.78 14.35
C GLN A 113 0.67 -23.56 13.65
N LEU A 114 1.05 -22.31 13.37
CA LEU A 114 2.34 -21.91 12.81
C LEU A 114 2.90 -22.87 11.72
N PRO A 115 2.10 -23.61 10.90
CA PRO A 115 2.64 -24.77 10.19
C PRO A 115 3.50 -24.32 9.01
N GLU A 116 3.15 -23.16 8.46
CA GLU A 116 3.82 -22.54 7.32
C GLU A 116 5.20 -21.97 7.71
N PHE A 117 5.50 -21.80 9.01
CA PHE A 117 6.85 -21.47 9.52
C PHE A 117 7.77 -22.68 9.68
N MET A 118 7.19 -23.88 9.82
CA MET A 118 7.94 -25.09 10.15
C MET A 118 8.03 -26.09 8.99
N LEU A 119 7.31 -25.84 7.89
CA LEU A 119 7.40 -26.64 6.68
C LEU A 119 8.25 -25.91 5.64
N PRO A 120 9.16 -26.60 4.94
CA PRO A 120 9.86 -26.01 3.81
C PRO A 120 8.83 -25.56 2.76
N VAL A 121 8.80 -24.26 2.47
CA VAL A 121 8.01 -23.74 1.36
C VAL A 121 8.69 -24.21 0.08
N ARG A 122 7.97 -24.73 -0.90
CA ARG A 122 8.60 -25.07 -2.19
C ARG A 122 8.70 -23.81 -3.06
N ASP A 123 9.84 -23.57 -3.68
CA ASP A 123 9.96 -22.54 -4.70
C ASP A 123 9.20 -22.92 -5.99
N GLU A 124 9.22 -22.04 -7.00
CA GLU A 124 8.58 -22.26 -8.31
C GLU A 124 9.12 -23.50 -9.06
N PHE A 125 10.26 -24.06 -8.61
CA PHE A 125 10.88 -25.27 -9.14
C PHE A 125 10.66 -26.50 -8.24
N GLY A 126 9.87 -26.37 -7.18
CA GLY A 126 9.57 -27.46 -6.25
C GLY A 126 10.67 -27.74 -5.22
N LEU A 127 11.70 -26.89 -5.09
CA LEU A 127 12.79 -27.10 -4.14
C LEU A 127 12.42 -26.58 -2.73
N PRO A 128 12.79 -27.31 -1.66
CA PRO A 128 12.54 -26.85 -0.30
C PRO A 128 13.32 -25.58 0.02
N LYS A 129 12.60 -24.46 0.13
CA LYS A 129 13.05 -23.19 0.68
C LYS A 129 12.77 -23.21 2.18
N LEU A 130 13.81 -23.04 3.00
CA LEU A 130 13.61 -22.71 4.42
C LEU A 130 12.69 -21.49 4.49
N VAL A 131 11.76 -21.49 5.45
CA VAL A 131 10.85 -20.36 5.60
C VAL A 131 11.68 -19.08 5.69
N PRO A 132 11.36 -18.06 4.86
CA PRO A 132 12.13 -16.84 4.84
C PRO A 132 12.27 -16.29 6.26
N ARG A 133 13.49 -15.88 6.64
CA ARG A 133 13.77 -15.40 7.99
C ARG A 133 12.92 -14.16 8.33
N ASP A 134 12.43 -13.47 7.32
CA ASP A 134 11.59 -12.28 7.34
C ASP A 134 10.09 -12.57 7.26
N TRP A 135 9.63 -13.79 7.53
CA TRP A 135 8.20 -14.09 7.50
C TRP A 135 7.49 -13.60 8.77
N HIS A 136 6.45 -12.79 8.62
CA HIS A 136 5.70 -12.14 9.71
C HIS A 136 4.25 -12.67 9.79
N LEU A 137 3.49 -12.19 10.79
CA LEU A 137 2.07 -12.56 10.96
C LEU A 137 1.25 -12.29 9.69
N ASP A 138 1.42 -11.11 9.11
CA ASP A 138 0.67 -10.67 7.94
C ASP A 138 0.88 -11.57 6.71
N HIS A 139 2.06 -12.12 6.53
CA HIS A 139 2.35 -13.11 5.48
C HIS A 139 1.54 -14.39 5.67
N GLN A 140 1.33 -14.83 6.92
CA GLN A 140 0.46 -15.98 7.21
C GLN A 140 -1.00 -15.67 6.91
N LEU A 141 -1.47 -14.47 7.25
CA LEU A 141 -2.83 -14.03 6.95
C LEU A 141 -3.02 -13.93 5.44
N GLY A 142 -2.03 -13.40 4.71
CA GLY A 142 -1.99 -13.39 3.25
C GLY A 142 -2.25 -14.78 2.64
N ARG A 143 -1.67 -15.83 3.21
CA ARG A 143 -1.93 -17.23 2.81
C ARG A 143 -3.32 -17.74 3.17
N ALA A 144 -3.86 -17.33 4.31
CA ALA A 144 -5.23 -17.67 4.68
C ALA A 144 -6.24 -17.04 3.71
N HIS A 145 -6.01 -15.77 3.35
CA HIS A 145 -6.83 -15.06 2.36
C HIS A 145 -6.76 -15.76 0.99
N GLU A 146 -5.56 -16.17 0.54
CA GLU A 146 -5.36 -16.89 -0.72
C GLU A 146 -6.14 -18.21 -0.78
N LYS A 147 -6.18 -18.93 0.34
CA LYS A 147 -6.88 -20.20 0.50
C LYS A 147 -8.38 -20.04 0.78
N GLU A 148 -8.85 -18.79 0.87
CA GLU A 148 -10.20 -18.44 1.32
C GLU A 148 -10.59 -19.17 2.62
N ALA A 149 -9.65 -19.25 3.57
CA ALA A 149 -9.89 -19.90 4.86
C ALA A 149 -11.03 -19.25 5.66
N TRP A 150 -11.30 -17.96 5.37
CA TRP A 150 -12.44 -17.19 5.82
C TRP A 150 -12.71 -16.02 4.85
N LYS A 151 -13.90 -15.44 4.92
CA LYS A 151 -14.34 -14.35 4.05
C LYS A 151 -13.74 -13.01 4.49
N THR A 152 -12.81 -12.51 3.68
CA THR A 152 -12.08 -11.28 3.98
C THR A 152 -12.54 -10.17 3.05
N TYR A 153 -12.96 -9.04 3.63
CA TYR A 153 -13.40 -7.86 2.89
C TYR A 153 -12.56 -6.63 3.24
N CYS A 154 -12.56 -5.68 2.35
CA CYS A 154 -11.88 -4.41 2.54
C CYS A 154 -12.59 -3.31 1.75
N PRO A 155 -12.42 -2.05 2.16
CA PRO A 155 -12.92 -0.91 1.40
C PRO A 155 -12.19 -0.80 0.05
N SER A 156 -12.82 -0.14 -0.92
CA SER A 156 -12.16 0.19 -2.20
C SER A 156 -11.01 1.19 -2.08
N TRP A 157 -10.96 1.92 -0.96
CA TRP A 157 -9.85 2.77 -0.53
C TRP A 157 -9.51 2.48 0.90
N TRP A 158 -8.22 2.46 1.25
CA TRP A 158 -7.84 2.32 2.64
C TRP A 158 -8.27 3.54 3.45
N LEU A 159 -8.98 3.27 4.54
CA LEU A 159 -9.39 4.28 5.52
C LEU A 159 -8.24 4.60 6.48
N ALA A 160 -7.37 3.62 6.70
CA ALA A 160 -6.28 3.66 7.65
C ALA A 160 -4.94 3.48 6.93
N GLY A 161 -4.13 4.53 6.92
CA GLY A 161 -2.72 4.49 6.55
C GLY A 161 -1.83 4.24 7.77
N GLN A 162 -0.53 4.15 7.52
CA GLN A 162 0.51 4.10 8.52
C GLN A 162 1.24 5.45 8.56
N ARG A 163 1.45 5.99 9.77
CA ARG A 163 2.12 7.27 9.98
C ARG A 163 3.53 7.25 9.43
N ALA A 164 4.01 8.41 8.97
CA ALA A 164 5.42 8.62 8.69
C ALA A 164 6.28 8.29 9.93
N GLY A 165 7.42 7.65 9.70
CA GLY A 165 8.30 7.26 10.79
C GLY A 165 9.57 6.58 10.31
N PRO A 166 10.57 6.42 11.19
CA PRO A 166 11.76 5.65 10.88
C PRO A 166 11.34 4.19 10.68
N SER A 167 11.60 3.65 9.48
CA SER A 167 11.49 2.22 9.26
C SER A 167 12.54 1.53 10.12
N ARG A 168 12.08 0.83 11.18
CA ARG A 168 12.96 0.02 12.05
C ARG A 168 13.66 -1.13 11.30
N VAL A 169 13.31 -1.35 10.03
CA VAL A 169 13.84 -2.41 9.17
C VAL A 169 14.83 -1.86 8.13
N SER A 170 14.74 -0.59 7.72
CA SER A 170 15.52 -0.08 6.58
C SER A 170 16.29 1.23 6.81
N ASP A 171 16.33 1.78 8.03
CA ASP A 171 17.03 3.05 8.37
C ASP A 171 16.62 4.26 7.50
N ARG A 172 15.49 4.17 6.79
CA ARG A 172 14.92 5.24 5.96
C ARG A 172 13.74 5.88 6.70
N GLU A 173 13.64 7.21 6.63
CA GLU A 173 12.38 7.89 6.95
C GLU A 173 11.40 7.66 5.80
N THR A 174 10.29 6.99 6.08
CA THR A 174 9.20 6.84 5.11
C THR A 174 8.12 7.87 5.40
N GLY A 175 7.51 8.43 4.36
CA GLY A 175 6.31 9.26 4.48
C GLY A 175 5.11 8.46 5.01
N GLU A 176 3.96 9.12 5.12
CA GLU A 176 2.70 8.40 5.38
C GLU A 176 2.43 7.43 4.22
N LEU A 177 2.11 6.18 4.56
CA LEU A 177 1.87 5.13 3.57
C LEU A 177 0.44 4.61 3.69
N TRP A 178 -0.22 4.52 2.55
CA TRP A 178 -1.60 4.07 2.42
C TRP A 178 -1.70 2.75 1.69
N TRP A 179 -0.80 2.47 0.72
CA TRP A 179 -0.80 1.26 -0.11
C TRP A 179 -2.11 0.99 -0.86
N ASN A 180 -2.78 2.03 -1.33
CA ASN A 180 -4.00 1.86 -2.12
C ASN A 180 -3.72 1.01 -3.36
N TRP A 181 -4.57 0.01 -3.57
CA TRP A 181 -4.49 -0.79 -4.78
C TRP A 181 -4.95 0.00 -5.98
N VAL A 182 -4.11 0.08 -7.00
CA VAL A 182 -4.48 0.62 -8.30
C VAL A 182 -4.10 -0.34 -9.39
N SER A 183 -5.06 -0.70 -10.26
CA SER A 183 -4.78 -1.57 -11.41
C SER A 183 -3.84 -0.87 -12.39
N GLU A 184 -3.12 -1.64 -13.21
CA GLU A 184 -2.23 -1.11 -14.24
C GLU A 184 -2.95 -0.15 -15.19
N GLU A 185 -4.13 -0.54 -15.67
CA GLU A 185 -5.00 0.30 -16.51
C GLU A 185 -5.32 1.67 -15.87
N ARG A 186 -5.44 1.73 -14.55
CA ARG A 186 -5.76 2.98 -13.84
C ARG A 186 -4.51 3.80 -13.58
N ARG A 187 -3.39 3.17 -13.24
CA ARG A 187 -2.10 3.86 -13.11
C ARG A 187 -1.72 4.54 -14.42
N SER A 188 -1.89 3.86 -15.55
CA SER A 188 -1.58 4.40 -16.87
C SER A 188 -2.47 5.56 -17.33
N ARG A 189 -3.50 5.93 -16.55
CA ARG A 189 -4.35 7.11 -16.77
C ARG A 189 -3.92 8.33 -15.94
N MET A 190 -2.95 8.19 -15.04
CA MET A 190 -2.50 9.31 -14.20
C MET A 190 -1.56 10.23 -14.98
N PRO A 191 -1.77 11.56 -14.99
CA PRO A 191 -0.82 12.48 -15.58
C PRO A 191 0.48 12.49 -14.77
N PHE A 192 1.62 12.56 -15.46
CA PHE A 192 2.91 12.83 -14.83
C PHE A 192 3.19 14.33 -14.77
N PHE A 193 3.88 14.76 -13.73
CA PHE A 193 4.28 16.15 -13.56
C PHE A 193 5.80 16.29 -13.56
N PHE A 194 6.33 17.18 -14.37
CA PHE A 194 7.77 17.45 -14.38
C PHE A 194 8.10 18.78 -13.70
N LEU A 195 9.23 18.80 -13.01
CA LEU A 195 9.81 20.01 -12.42
C LEU A 195 11.12 20.34 -13.15
N LYS A 196 11.32 21.62 -13.50
CA LYS A 196 12.60 22.10 -14.03
C LYS A 196 13.70 22.05 -12.95
N SER A 197 14.96 21.97 -13.36
CA SER A 197 16.10 21.89 -12.44
C SER A 197 16.25 23.13 -11.55
N ASP A 198 15.82 24.30 -12.03
CA ASP A 198 15.95 25.61 -11.40
C ASP A 198 14.69 26.10 -10.66
N ALA A 199 13.77 25.19 -10.33
CA ALA A 199 12.45 25.54 -9.82
C ALA A 199 12.40 26.29 -8.47
N GLY A 200 13.53 26.48 -7.79
CA GLY A 200 13.62 27.31 -6.57
C GLY A 200 12.56 26.95 -5.52
N ASP A 201 11.75 27.92 -5.10
CA ASP A 201 10.72 27.74 -4.08
C ASP A 201 9.61 26.76 -4.48
N LEU A 202 9.36 26.54 -5.78
CA LEU A 202 8.39 25.55 -6.27
C LEU A 202 8.80 24.13 -5.89
N ALA A 203 10.10 23.85 -5.74
CA ALA A 203 10.58 22.51 -5.39
C ALA A 203 10.07 22.04 -4.02
N GLN A 204 9.87 22.96 -3.07
CA GLN A 204 9.36 22.59 -1.75
C GLN A 204 7.89 22.19 -1.83
N LYS A 205 7.06 22.98 -2.54
CA LYS A 205 5.65 22.64 -2.78
C LYS A 205 5.53 21.34 -3.59
N ALA A 206 6.39 21.15 -4.59
CA ALA A 206 6.40 19.94 -5.40
C ALA A 206 6.68 18.69 -4.55
N LYS A 207 7.54 18.75 -3.52
CA LYS A 207 7.79 17.61 -2.62
C LYS A 207 6.57 17.20 -1.78
N GLU A 208 5.69 18.15 -1.49
CA GLU A 208 4.47 17.91 -0.71
C GLU A 208 3.42 17.18 -1.55
N VAL A 209 3.37 17.49 -2.86
CA VAL A 209 2.32 17.04 -3.77
C VAL A 209 2.75 15.90 -4.69
N LEU A 210 4.01 15.90 -5.14
CA LEU A 210 4.58 14.95 -6.09
C LEU A 210 5.47 13.91 -5.38
N HIS A 211 5.47 12.69 -5.92
CA HIS A 211 6.43 11.65 -5.62
C HIS A 211 7.42 11.53 -6.77
N PHE A 212 8.71 11.69 -6.45
CA PHE A 212 9.80 11.70 -7.43
C PHE A 212 10.52 10.35 -7.54
N GLY A 213 10.22 9.41 -6.64
CA GLY A 213 10.99 8.18 -6.46
C GLY A 213 11.59 8.08 -5.06
N ASN A 214 11.93 6.86 -4.66
CA ASN A 214 12.47 6.56 -3.32
C ASN A 214 14.00 6.67 -3.22
N SER A 215 14.70 6.89 -4.34
CA SER A 215 16.16 6.91 -4.41
C SER A 215 16.63 8.19 -5.08
N LEU A 216 16.43 9.33 -4.42
CA LEU A 216 16.79 10.63 -4.98
C LEU A 216 18.29 10.92 -4.86
N ARG A 217 18.88 11.46 -5.94
CA ARG A 217 20.25 11.97 -5.92
C ARG A 217 20.41 13.04 -4.86
N LYS A 218 21.57 13.05 -4.20
CA LYS A 218 21.87 14.01 -3.13
C LYS A 218 21.77 15.45 -3.64
N GLY A 219 20.86 16.22 -3.07
CA GLY A 219 20.67 17.64 -3.39
C GLY A 219 19.78 17.92 -4.60
N THR A 220 19.17 16.89 -5.21
CA THR A 220 18.22 17.06 -6.31
C THR A 220 16.91 16.29 -6.04
N LEU A 221 15.96 16.42 -6.97
CA LEU A 221 14.70 15.65 -7.02
C LEU A 221 14.72 14.62 -8.17
N THR A 222 15.91 14.29 -8.66
CA THR A 222 16.10 13.27 -9.70
C THR A 222 16.27 11.91 -9.03
N ASP A 223 15.44 10.95 -9.41
CA ASP A 223 15.56 9.57 -8.96
C ASP A 223 16.67 8.82 -9.71
N GLU A 224 17.52 8.13 -8.98
CA GLU A 224 18.63 7.33 -9.52
C GLU A 224 18.13 6.18 -10.41
N GLY A 225 16.91 5.70 -10.18
CA GLY A 225 16.28 4.68 -11.01
C GLY A 225 16.06 5.15 -12.45
N LEU A 226 15.81 6.43 -12.67
CA LEU A 226 15.63 7.03 -13.99
C LEU A 226 16.88 6.89 -14.85
N ASP A 227 18.06 7.12 -14.25
CA ASP A 227 19.36 7.04 -14.93
C ASP A 227 19.66 5.62 -15.42
N SER A 228 19.28 4.63 -14.60
CA SER A 228 19.46 3.21 -14.93
C SER A 228 18.42 2.66 -15.91
N SER A 229 17.42 3.48 -16.27
CA SER A 229 16.22 3.09 -17.03
C SER A 229 16.08 3.86 -18.35
N LEU A 230 17.18 4.36 -18.92
CA LEU A 230 17.17 5.21 -20.11
C LEU A 230 16.97 4.45 -21.44
N ASP A 231 16.73 3.14 -21.45
CA ASP A 231 16.19 2.44 -22.62
C ASP A 231 14.64 2.40 -22.57
N ASP A 232 13.97 2.11 -23.69
CA ASP A 232 12.51 2.27 -23.76
C ASP A 232 11.74 1.32 -22.82
N THR A 233 12.25 0.08 -22.66
CA THR A 233 11.65 -0.90 -21.74
C THR A 233 11.88 -0.52 -20.28
N GLY A 234 13.06 0.02 -19.95
CA GLY A 234 13.41 0.55 -18.64
C GLY A 234 12.52 1.74 -18.28
N LEU A 235 12.34 2.68 -19.21
CA LEU A 235 11.57 3.90 -18.99
C LEU A 235 10.12 3.59 -18.64
N GLU A 236 9.47 2.69 -19.41
CA GLU A 236 8.10 2.26 -19.12
C GLU A 236 7.98 1.59 -17.74
N ARG A 237 8.95 0.75 -17.36
CA ARG A 237 8.98 0.11 -16.03
C ARG A 237 9.14 1.14 -14.91
N TRP A 238 10.01 2.11 -15.12
CA TRP A 238 10.25 3.18 -14.15
C TRP A 238 9.02 4.08 -14.00
N LEU A 239 8.36 4.49 -15.09
CA LEU A 239 7.12 5.26 -15.03
C LEU A 239 6.02 4.51 -14.26
N ASN A 240 5.84 3.22 -14.55
CA ASN A 240 4.89 2.40 -13.79
C ASN A 240 5.23 2.28 -12.30
N LEU A 241 6.52 2.21 -11.96
CA LEU A 241 6.99 2.19 -10.58
C LEU A 241 6.67 3.50 -9.86
N ILE A 242 7.02 4.65 -10.44
CA ILE A 242 6.76 5.97 -9.85
C ILE A 242 5.26 6.22 -9.70
N ALA A 243 4.44 5.88 -10.70
CA ALA A 243 2.99 5.97 -10.61
C ALA A 243 2.42 5.16 -9.44
N ARG A 244 2.93 3.93 -9.24
CA ARG A 244 2.53 3.09 -8.10
C ARG A 244 2.94 3.73 -6.77
N GLU A 245 4.22 4.04 -6.61
CA GLU A 245 4.76 4.60 -5.36
C GLU A 245 4.11 5.93 -4.97
N ALA A 246 3.74 6.76 -5.97
CA ALA A 246 3.01 7.99 -5.74
C ALA A 246 1.66 7.74 -5.07
N ILE A 247 0.88 6.79 -5.58
CA ILE A 247 -0.43 6.45 -5.00
C ILE A 247 -0.28 5.84 -3.61
N GLU A 248 0.74 5.00 -3.39
CA GLU A 248 1.02 4.42 -2.08
C GLU A 248 1.27 5.48 -1.01
N GLN A 249 1.76 6.66 -1.40
CA GLN A 249 2.01 7.81 -0.52
C GLN A 249 0.95 8.92 -0.61
N TRP A 250 -0.15 8.68 -1.34
CA TRP A 250 -1.15 9.71 -1.62
C TRP A 250 -0.54 10.97 -2.24
N LYS A 251 0.21 10.79 -3.32
CA LYS A 251 0.88 11.84 -4.11
C LYS A 251 0.63 11.63 -5.59
N LEU A 252 1.04 12.62 -6.39
CA LEU A 252 1.06 12.54 -7.84
C LEU A 252 2.43 12.07 -8.36
N PRO A 253 2.48 11.28 -9.44
CA PRO A 253 3.76 10.89 -10.00
C PRO A 253 4.44 12.10 -10.63
N GLY A 254 5.71 12.30 -10.28
CA GLY A 254 6.49 13.38 -10.83
C GLY A 254 7.95 13.02 -11.03
N PHE A 255 8.66 13.91 -11.72
CA PHE A 255 10.08 13.77 -11.98
C PHE A 255 10.74 15.13 -12.14
N GLN A 256 12.02 15.23 -11.82
CA GLN A 256 12.80 16.42 -12.13
C GLN A 256 13.57 16.20 -13.43
N LEU A 257 13.45 17.12 -14.38
CA LEU A 257 14.22 17.08 -15.62
C LEU A 257 15.71 17.30 -15.31
N PRO A 258 16.59 16.35 -15.68
CA PRO A 258 18.03 16.56 -15.61
C PRO A 258 18.46 17.60 -16.66
N GLU A 259 19.36 18.52 -16.29
CA GLU A 259 19.92 19.51 -17.24
C GLU A 259 20.70 18.87 -18.39
N THR A 260 21.14 17.63 -18.22
CA THR A 260 22.02 16.92 -19.15
C THR A 260 21.27 16.14 -20.24
N GLU A 261 19.95 16.01 -20.15
CA GLU A 261 19.17 15.10 -21.00
C GLU A 261 18.08 15.83 -21.80
N GLU A 262 18.50 16.48 -22.88
CA GLU A 262 17.67 17.38 -23.71
C GLU A 262 16.43 16.70 -24.34
N ASN A 263 16.46 15.37 -24.51
CA ASN A 263 15.37 14.60 -25.13
C ASN A 263 14.54 13.78 -24.12
N LEU A 264 14.84 13.83 -22.81
CA LEU A 264 14.15 12.95 -21.85
C LEU A 264 12.66 13.27 -21.75
N LEU A 265 12.29 14.55 -21.80
CA LEU A 265 10.90 14.98 -21.75
C LEU A 265 10.08 14.38 -22.90
N SER A 266 10.58 14.45 -24.13
CA SER A 266 9.87 13.92 -25.30
C SER A 266 9.73 12.41 -25.22
N ARG A 267 10.76 11.71 -24.75
CA ARG A 267 10.72 10.25 -24.55
C ARG A 267 9.68 9.83 -23.51
N ILE A 268 9.59 10.56 -22.40
CA ILE A 268 8.56 10.29 -21.37
C ILE A 268 7.16 10.62 -21.91
N GLN A 269 7.01 11.70 -22.67
CA GLN A 269 5.74 12.05 -23.33
C GLN A 269 5.29 10.98 -24.33
N GLU A 270 6.22 10.36 -25.06
CA GLU A 270 5.94 9.25 -25.97
C GLU A 270 5.62 7.95 -25.22
N ALA A 271 6.32 7.68 -24.11
CA ALA A 271 6.14 6.48 -23.30
C ALA A 271 4.89 6.51 -22.39
N TRP A 272 4.35 7.69 -22.08
CA TRP A 272 3.24 7.85 -21.12
C TRP A 272 2.02 8.54 -21.71
N SER A 273 1.03 7.74 -22.13
CA SER A 273 -0.14 8.20 -22.88
C SER A 273 -1.12 9.09 -22.11
N ALA A 274 -1.13 9.05 -20.77
CA ALA A 274 -1.96 9.96 -19.96
C ALA A 274 -1.49 11.42 -19.98
N GLY A 275 -0.34 11.69 -20.57
CA GLY A 275 0.22 13.02 -20.70
C GLY A 275 1.16 13.40 -19.56
N VAL A 276 1.97 14.41 -19.86
CA VAL A 276 3.03 14.92 -19.00
C VAL A 276 2.89 16.45 -18.97
N ARG A 277 2.82 17.03 -17.77
CA ARG A 277 2.56 18.46 -17.57
C ARG A 277 3.67 19.10 -16.74
N GLU A 278 3.95 20.38 -16.98
CA GLU A 278 4.86 21.13 -16.08
C GLU A 278 4.15 21.33 -14.74
N PHE A 279 4.88 21.15 -13.65
CA PHE A 279 4.36 21.44 -12.32
C PHE A 279 4.32 22.95 -12.06
N ASP A 280 3.17 23.45 -11.59
CA ASP A 280 2.99 24.81 -11.10
C ASP A 280 2.35 24.82 -9.70
N ALA A 281 2.36 25.98 -9.05
CA ALA A 281 1.88 26.14 -7.69
C ALA A 281 0.35 26.04 -7.53
N THR A 282 -0.43 25.89 -8.60
CA THR A 282 -1.88 25.66 -8.51
C THR A 282 -2.22 24.18 -8.41
N ILE A 283 -1.30 23.31 -8.83
CA ILE A 283 -1.45 21.86 -8.72
C ILE A 283 -1.39 21.46 -7.25
N ASP A 284 -2.39 20.70 -6.85
CA ASP A 284 -2.49 20.06 -5.55
C ASP A 284 -2.64 18.55 -5.76
N CYS A 285 -2.34 17.79 -4.71
CA CYS A 285 -2.61 16.37 -4.70
C CYS A 285 -4.12 16.15 -4.94
N PRO A 286 -4.56 15.11 -5.68
CA PRO A 286 -5.97 14.83 -5.83
C PRO A 286 -6.64 14.90 -4.45
N PRO A 287 -7.79 15.59 -4.33
CA PRO A 287 -8.37 15.85 -3.03
C PRO A 287 -8.53 14.53 -2.31
N ARG A 288 -8.18 14.52 -1.01
CA ARG A 288 -8.41 13.41 -0.07
C ARG A 288 -9.91 13.18 0.17
N GLU A 289 -10.72 13.31 -0.88
CA GLU A 289 -12.15 13.56 -0.82
C GLU A 289 -12.98 12.73 -1.81
N TYR A 290 -12.35 11.96 -2.70
CA TYR A 290 -13.07 11.34 -3.81
C TYR A 290 -12.93 9.80 -3.84
N PRO A 291 -14.05 9.06 -4.02
CA PRO A 291 -14.03 7.61 -4.17
C PRO A 291 -13.47 7.14 -5.53
N TYR A 292 -13.20 5.83 -5.64
CA TYR A 292 -12.35 5.23 -6.69
C TYR A 292 -12.99 5.30 -8.08
N SER A 293 -14.31 5.44 -8.12
CA SER A 293 -15.12 5.64 -9.32
C SER A 293 -15.01 7.05 -9.91
N GLN A 294 -14.57 8.03 -9.12
CA GLN A 294 -14.40 9.44 -9.53
C GLN A 294 -12.93 9.79 -9.85
N PHE A 295 -12.04 8.79 -9.82
CA PHE A 295 -10.62 8.96 -10.11
C PHE A 295 -10.38 9.49 -11.54
N GLN A 296 -11.24 9.17 -12.51
CA GLN A 296 -11.16 9.72 -13.87
C GLN A 296 -11.59 11.19 -13.94
N SER A 297 -12.68 11.55 -13.25
CA SER A 297 -13.20 12.93 -13.24
C SER A 297 -12.24 13.92 -12.58
N LEU A 298 -11.33 13.47 -11.72
CA LEU A 298 -10.30 14.32 -11.10
C LEU A 298 -9.31 14.90 -12.11
N TRP A 299 -9.07 14.18 -13.22
CA TRP A 299 -8.03 14.54 -14.19
C TRP A 299 -8.58 15.07 -15.51
N GLU A 300 -9.87 14.83 -15.76
CA GLU A 300 -10.61 15.33 -16.93
C GLU A 300 -11.09 16.79 -16.77
N MET A 301 -10.96 17.40 -15.58
CA MET A 301 -11.51 18.73 -15.29
C MET A 301 -10.76 19.94 -15.85
N ASP A 302 -9.69 19.79 -16.64
CA ASP A 302 -9.07 20.96 -17.29
C ASP A 302 -8.31 20.57 -18.58
N THR A 303 -9.05 20.25 -19.65
CA THR A 303 -8.51 20.21 -21.03
C THR A 303 -9.02 21.39 -21.88
N SER A 304 -9.67 22.36 -21.25
CA SER A 304 -10.28 23.51 -21.89
C SER A 304 -10.00 24.78 -21.09
N ASN A 305 -8.76 25.27 -21.19
CA ASN A 305 -8.41 26.70 -21.19
C ASN A 305 -7.07 26.90 -21.89
#